data_AF-A0A3C2E768-F1
#
_entry.id   AF-A0A3C2E768-F1
#
_cell.length_a   1.000
_cell.length_b   1.000
_cell.length_c   1.000
_cell.angle_alpha   90.00
_cell.angle_beta   90.00
_cell.angle_gamma   90.00
#
_symmetry.space_group_name_H-M   'P 1'
#
loop_
_entity.id
_entity.type
_entity.pdbx_description
1 polymer ?
#
loop_
_entity_poly.entity_id
_entity_poly.type
_entity_poly.pdbx_seq_one_letter_code
_entity_poly.pdbx_strand_id
1 'polypeptide(L)'
;VGIAGCDKSLPGMMMAMLRLNVPSVFLYGGSILPGSYEGRDVTVLDVFEAVGAHAAGSNSMTDEKLHALEKVACPGDGACGGQFTANTMACVSEAIGLALPLSSALPAPYTDRDGYAVASGEVVMQLVEKNLRPRDICRREAFENAAIVVAATGGSTNAALHLPAMAHECGVQFDLEDVAKIFQKTPYIANLKPGGDYVAKDFGEAGGVPMLMKTLHESGLINGDCLTVTGQTWAEYLEDIEWDPNQKVIYP
;
A
#
# COMPACT_ATOMS: atom_id res chain seq x y z
N VAL A 1 1.38 -9.32 -16.50
CA VAL A 1 1.58 -8.27 -15.47
C VAL A 1 0.42 -7.31 -15.55
N GLY A 2 -0.21 -6.97 -14.42
CA GLY A 2 -1.25 -5.94 -14.39
C GLY A 2 -0.76 -4.70 -13.65
N ILE A 3 -1.00 -3.54 -14.25
CA ILE A 3 -0.49 -2.25 -13.77
C ILE A 3 -1.69 -1.37 -13.40
N ALA A 4 -1.67 -0.78 -12.22
CA ALA A 4 -2.70 0.15 -11.75
C ALA A 4 -2.11 1.19 -10.80
N GLY A 5 -2.62 2.43 -10.85
CA GLY A 5 -2.00 3.55 -10.13
C GLY A 5 -2.95 4.37 -9.25
N CYS A 6 -4.26 4.30 -9.43
CA CYS A 6 -5.20 5.15 -8.69
C CYS A 6 -6.25 4.34 -7.96
N ASP A 7 -6.41 4.57 -6.66
CA ASP A 7 -7.50 4.13 -5.79
C ASP A 7 -8.21 2.82 -6.23
N LYS A 8 -9.27 2.93 -7.03
CA LYS A 8 -10.15 1.80 -7.43
C LYS A 8 -9.55 0.90 -8.51
N SER A 9 -8.58 1.39 -9.28
CA SER A 9 -7.90 0.61 -10.31
C SER A 9 -7.07 -0.53 -9.72
N LEU A 10 -6.51 -0.35 -8.50
CA LEU A 10 -5.72 -1.37 -7.82
C LEU A 10 -6.56 -2.62 -7.49
N PRO A 11 -7.63 -2.53 -6.67
CA PRO A 11 -8.48 -3.69 -6.39
C PRO A 11 -9.14 -4.21 -7.66
N GLY A 12 -9.55 -3.35 -8.61
CA GLY A 12 -10.14 -3.81 -9.87
C GLY A 12 -9.20 -4.70 -10.68
N MET A 13 -7.92 -4.35 -10.78
CA MET A 13 -6.90 -5.15 -11.46
C MET A 13 -6.60 -6.45 -10.71
N MET A 14 -6.45 -6.39 -9.38
CA MET A 14 -6.21 -7.59 -8.57
C MET A 14 -7.42 -8.54 -8.58
N MET A 15 -8.65 -8.03 -8.53
CA MET A 15 -9.86 -8.84 -8.70
C MET A 15 -9.87 -9.57 -10.04
N ALA A 16 -9.45 -8.92 -11.13
CA ALA A 16 -9.35 -9.58 -12.44
C ALA A 16 -8.32 -10.72 -12.44
N MET A 17 -7.16 -10.52 -11.80
CA MET A 17 -6.13 -11.56 -11.63
C MET A 17 -6.67 -12.76 -10.84
N LEU A 18 -7.31 -12.50 -9.69
CA LEU A 18 -7.88 -13.53 -8.82
C LEU A 18 -9.01 -14.29 -9.53
N ARG A 19 -9.87 -13.57 -10.26
CA ARG A 19 -10.98 -14.14 -11.01
C ARG A 19 -10.50 -15.06 -12.12
N LEU A 20 -9.62 -14.57 -12.99
CA LEU A 20 -9.10 -15.32 -14.14
C LEU A 20 -8.18 -16.46 -13.68
N ASN A 21 -7.51 -16.30 -12.54
CA ASN A 21 -6.60 -17.28 -11.95
C ASN A 21 -5.53 -17.78 -12.93
N VAL A 22 -4.97 -16.86 -13.71
CA VAL A 22 -3.84 -17.07 -14.62
C VAL A 22 -2.60 -16.49 -13.95
N PRO A 23 -1.40 -17.11 -14.06
CA PRO A 23 -0.17 -16.58 -13.48
C PRO A 23 0.02 -15.09 -13.76
N SER A 24 0.15 -14.29 -12.69
CA SER A 24 0.13 -12.83 -12.78
C SER A 24 0.90 -12.19 -11.64
N VAL A 25 1.58 -11.09 -11.94
CA VAL A 25 2.19 -10.17 -10.98
C VAL A 25 1.49 -8.83 -11.08
N PHE A 26 1.17 -8.25 -9.92
CA PHE A 26 0.65 -6.90 -9.79
C PHE A 26 1.79 -5.89 -9.63
N LEU A 27 1.70 -4.78 -10.34
CA LEU A 27 2.63 -3.65 -10.24
C LEU A 27 1.84 -2.37 -9.98
N TYR A 28 2.11 -1.74 -8.85
CA TYR A 28 1.55 -0.42 -8.54
C TYR A 28 2.13 0.64 -9.49
N GLY A 29 1.44 1.76 -9.72
CA GLY A 29 1.93 2.92 -10.47
C GLY A 29 2.82 3.86 -9.67
N GLY A 30 2.74 3.82 -8.33
CA GLY A 30 3.59 4.60 -7.44
C GLY A 30 2.90 5.83 -6.87
N SER A 31 3.38 6.26 -5.70
CA SER A 31 2.91 7.47 -5.06
C SER A 31 3.54 8.71 -5.71
N ILE A 32 2.80 9.81 -5.76
CA ILE A 32 3.35 11.13 -6.05
C ILE A 32 4.33 11.54 -4.94
N LEU A 33 5.34 12.34 -5.30
CA LEU A 33 6.18 13.04 -4.31
C LEU A 33 5.36 14.16 -3.63
N PRO A 34 5.65 14.48 -2.35
CA PRO A 34 5.02 15.63 -1.71
C PRO A 34 5.41 16.93 -2.41
N GLY A 35 4.48 17.88 -2.48
CA GLY A 35 4.76 19.25 -2.88
C GLY A 35 5.48 20.01 -1.77
N SER A 36 6.05 21.18 -2.10
CA SER A 36 6.66 22.08 -1.10
C SER A 36 5.94 23.42 -1.10
N TYR A 37 5.48 23.86 0.08
CA TYR A 37 4.80 25.14 0.26
C TYR A 37 5.16 25.73 1.62
N GLU A 38 5.59 26.99 1.66
CA GLU A 38 5.95 27.71 2.90
C GLU A 38 6.95 26.94 3.81
N GLY A 39 7.89 26.18 3.21
CA GLY A 39 8.93 25.46 3.93
C GLY A 39 8.48 24.13 4.57
N ARG A 40 7.29 23.64 4.24
CA ARG A 40 6.79 22.33 4.65
C ARG A 40 6.30 21.50 3.46
N ASP A 41 6.27 20.19 3.67
CA ASP A 41 5.70 19.26 2.71
C ASP A 41 4.17 19.33 2.72
N VAL A 42 3.58 19.37 1.53
CA VAL A 42 2.14 19.46 1.30
C VAL A 42 1.65 18.36 0.36
N THR A 43 0.39 18.00 0.54
CA THR A 43 -0.32 16.98 -0.22
C THR A 43 -1.67 17.49 -0.69
N VAL A 44 -2.39 16.70 -1.48
CA VAL A 44 -3.78 17.02 -1.87
C VAL A 44 -4.74 17.17 -0.68
N LEU A 45 -4.44 16.55 0.47
CA LEU A 45 -5.22 16.73 1.70
C LEU A 45 -5.14 18.18 2.19
N ASP A 46 -3.94 18.76 2.18
CA ASP A 46 -3.73 20.15 2.58
C ASP A 46 -4.54 21.12 1.71
N VAL A 47 -4.73 20.80 0.42
CA VAL A 47 -5.60 21.57 -0.48
C VAL A 47 -7.06 21.46 -0.03
N PHE A 48 -7.55 20.26 0.28
CA PHE A 48 -8.92 20.09 0.76
C PHE A 48 -9.17 20.83 2.09
N GLU A 49 -8.22 20.79 3.01
CA GLU A 49 -8.30 21.54 4.28
C GLU A 49 -8.27 23.04 4.02
N ALA A 50 -7.42 23.52 3.10
CA ALA A 50 -7.34 24.92 2.72
C ALA A 50 -8.64 25.42 2.06
N VAL A 51 -9.26 24.63 1.18
CA VAL A 51 -10.58 24.94 0.60
C VAL A 51 -11.63 25.06 1.70
N GLY A 52 -11.63 24.14 2.67
CA GLY A 52 -12.52 24.20 3.83
C GLY A 52 -12.32 25.47 4.68
N ALA A 53 -11.07 25.81 4.98
CA ALA A 53 -10.71 27.00 5.73
C ALA A 53 -11.08 28.30 4.99
N HIS A 54 -10.85 28.34 3.68
CA HIS A 54 -11.22 29.46 2.82
C HIS A 54 -12.74 29.66 2.80
N ALA A 55 -13.50 28.59 2.56
CA ALA A 55 -14.97 28.63 2.54
C ALA A 55 -15.58 29.04 3.90
N ALA A 56 -14.90 28.72 5.00
CA ALA A 56 -15.29 29.15 6.35
C ALA A 56 -14.94 30.63 6.65
N GLY A 57 -14.32 31.36 5.72
CA GLY A 57 -13.93 32.75 5.89
C GLY A 57 -12.71 32.94 6.79
N SER A 58 -11.79 31.97 6.82
CA SER A 58 -10.56 32.09 7.60
C SER A 58 -9.66 33.21 7.06
N ASN A 59 -9.33 34.18 7.92
CA ASN A 59 -8.39 35.26 7.58
C ASN A 59 -6.97 34.78 7.25
N SER A 60 -6.60 33.54 7.61
CA SER A 60 -5.27 32.98 7.34
C SER A 60 -5.13 32.34 5.96
N MET A 61 -6.25 32.06 5.27
CA MET A 61 -6.30 31.42 3.96
C MET A 61 -7.01 32.36 2.98
N THR A 62 -6.23 33.13 2.22
CA THR A 62 -6.75 34.03 1.17
C THR A 62 -6.84 33.31 -0.18
N ASP A 63 -7.53 33.89 -1.15
CA ASP A 63 -7.57 33.39 -2.54
C ASP A 63 -6.16 33.18 -3.11
N GLU A 64 -5.22 34.10 -2.86
CA GLU A 64 -3.85 33.99 -3.36
C GLU A 64 -3.09 32.83 -2.72
N LYS A 65 -3.27 32.61 -1.41
CA LYS A 65 -2.64 31.49 -0.70
C LYS A 65 -3.20 30.15 -1.14
N LEU A 66 -4.52 30.06 -1.29
CA LEU A 66 -5.18 28.86 -1.77
C LEU A 66 -4.68 28.52 -3.17
N HIS A 67 -4.68 29.49 -4.10
CA HIS A 67 -4.18 29.29 -5.46
C HIS A 67 -2.70 28.92 -5.51
N ALA A 68 -1.87 29.52 -4.64
CA ALA A 68 -0.46 29.19 -4.56
C ALA A 68 -0.24 27.74 -4.08
N LEU A 69 -1.01 27.29 -3.08
CA LEU A 69 -0.98 25.92 -2.58
C LEU A 69 -1.45 24.91 -3.64
N GLU A 70 -2.56 25.18 -4.32
CA GLU A 70 -3.11 24.33 -5.39
C GLU A 70 -2.08 24.03 -6.48
N LYS A 71 -1.27 25.02 -6.85
CA LYS A 71 -0.26 24.89 -7.90
C LYS A 71 0.94 24.03 -7.54
N VAL A 72 1.20 23.81 -6.25
CA VAL A 72 2.41 23.12 -5.79
C VAL A 72 2.13 21.80 -5.10
N ALA A 73 0.90 21.55 -4.65
CA ALA A 73 0.54 20.36 -3.88
C ALA A 73 0.66 19.03 -4.65
N CYS A 74 0.62 19.07 -5.98
CA CYS A 74 0.73 17.91 -6.86
C CYS A 74 1.91 18.12 -7.85
N PRO A 75 3.16 17.87 -7.45
CA PRO A 75 4.34 18.26 -8.22
C PRO A 75 4.67 17.38 -9.44
N GLY A 76 3.92 16.30 -9.70
CA GLY A 76 4.20 15.38 -10.79
C GLY A 76 3.26 14.17 -10.85
N ASP A 77 3.75 13.08 -11.44
CA ASP A 77 2.99 11.85 -11.64
C ASP A 77 2.88 11.01 -10.35
N GLY A 78 1.83 10.19 -10.26
CA GLY A 78 1.62 9.22 -9.17
C GLY A 78 0.29 9.38 -8.44
N ALA A 79 -0.03 8.42 -7.57
CA ALA A 79 -1.21 8.45 -6.73
C ALA A 79 -1.04 9.40 -5.53
N CYS A 80 -2.13 9.69 -4.82
CA CYS A 80 -2.10 10.57 -3.65
C CYS A 80 -1.05 10.15 -2.60
N GLY A 81 -0.25 11.11 -2.10
CA GLY A 81 0.96 10.87 -1.30
C GLY A 81 0.78 10.30 0.11
N GLY A 82 -0.40 10.44 0.72
CA GLY A 82 -0.70 9.90 2.06
C GLY A 82 -1.12 8.44 2.03
N GLN A 83 -1.33 7.84 3.20
CA GLN A 83 -1.86 6.48 3.37
C GLN A 83 -3.37 6.40 3.11
N PHE A 84 -3.79 7.00 1.98
CA PHE A 84 -5.15 6.92 1.45
C PHE A 84 -5.36 5.61 0.71
N THR A 85 -6.49 5.46 0.01
CA THR A 85 -6.87 4.17 -0.58
C THR A 85 -5.86 3.65 -1.60
N ALA A 86 -5.20 4.49 -2.40
CA ALA A 86 -4.19 4.04 -3.35
C ALA A 86 -3.01 3.34 -2.66
N ASN A 87 -2.32 4.01 -1.72
CA ASN A 87 -1.19 3.42 -0.99
C ASN A 87 -1.63 2.30 -0.05
N THR A 88 -2.84 2.37 0.53
CA THR A 88 -3.43 1.27 1.31
C THR A 88 -3.56 0.01 0.45
N MET A 89 -4.16 0.12 -0.74
CA MET A 89 -4.36 -1.03 -1.63
C MET A 89 -3.05 -1.48 -2.29
N ALA A 90 -2.06 -0.59 -2.41
CA ALA A 90 -0.71 -0.96 -2.81
C ALA A 90 -0.02 -1.82 -1.73
N CYS A 91 -0.14 -1.44 -0.46
CA CYS A 91 0.34 -2.26 0.66
C CYS A 91 -0.38 -3.62 0.70
N VAL A 92 -1.70 -3.64 0.47
CA VAL A 92 -2.48 -4.88 0.35
C VAL A 92 -1.94 -5.77 -0.76
N SER A 93 -1.57 -5.22 -1.91
CA SER A 93 -1.05 -6.01 -3.03
C SER A 93 0.23 -6.78 -2.71
N GLU A 94 1.11 -6.20 -1.90
CA GLU A 94 2.27 -6.90 -1.35
C GLU A 94 1.84 -7.91 -0.30
N ALA A 95 1.07 -7.50 0.71
CA ALA A 95 0.71 -8.34 1.85
C ALA A 95 -0.02 -9.64 1.45
N ILE A 96 -0.94 -9.58 0.47
CA ILE A 96 -1.62 -10.77 -0.06
C ILE A 96 -0.74 -11.63 -0.97
N GLY A 97 0.47 -11.16 -1.29
CA GLY A 97 1.47 -11.86 -2.08
C GLY A 97 1.39 -11.68 -3.59
N LEU A 98 0.61 -10.72 -4.13
CA LEU A 98 0.47 -10.52 -5.59
C LEU A 98 1.50 -9.58 -6.22
N ALA A 99 2.13 -8.74 -5.42
CA ALA A 99 3.17 -7.82 -5.84
C ALA A 99 4.54 -8.27 -5.33
N LEU A 100 5.60 -7.85 -6.02
CA LEU A 100 6.95 -8.07 -5.53
C LEU A 100 7.15 -7.29 -4.22
N PRO A 101 7.87 -7.85 -3.23
CA PRO A 101 8.19 -7.13 -2.03
C PRO A 101 8.88 -5.78 -2.32
N LEU A 102 8.48 -4.76 -1.57
CA LEU A 102 8.90 -3.36 -1.68
C LEU A 102 8.50 -2.63 -2.98
N SER A 103 7.81 -3.30 -3.92
CA SER A 103 7.39 -2.66 -5.18
C SER A 103 6.30 -1.58 -5.02
N SER A 104 5.59 -1.56 -3.90
CA SER A 104 4.57 -0.55 -3.59
C SER A 104 5.10 0.69 -2.89
N ALA A 105 6.30 0.60 -2.31
CA ALA A 105 6.88 1.61 -1.43
C ALA A 105 7.46 2.83 -2.17
N LEU A 106 7.92 2.65 -3.41
CA LEU A 106 8.69 3.68 -4.11
C LEU A 106 7.77 4.70 -4.80
N PRO A 107 8.13 6.00 -4.78
CA PRO A 107 7.42 7.03 -5.54
C PRO A 107 7.42 6.74 -7.05
N ALA A 108 6.39 7.22 -7.75
CA ALA A 108 6.26 7.06 -9.20
C ALA A 108 7.44 7.67 -10.00
N PRO A 109 8.03 8.82 -9.61
CA PRO A 109 9.15 9.42 -10.36
C PRO A 109 10.51 8.72 -10.18
N TYR A 110 10.65 7.75 -9.27
CA TYR A 110 11.94 7.11 -9.02
C TYR A 110 12.26 6.08 -10.13
N THR A 111 13.53 6.04 -10.56
CA THR A 111 13.99 5.20 -11.68
C THR A 111 14.10 3.72 -11.33
N ASP A 112 14.16 3.39 -10.05
CA ASP A 112 14.12 2.01 -9.54
C ASP A 112 12.80 1.29 -9.89
N ARG A 113 11.72 2.05 -10.14
CA ARG A 113 10.42 1.51 -10.55
C ARG A 113 10.47 0.79 -11.90
N ASP A 114 11.28 1.26 -12.84
CA ASP A 114 11.49 0.56 -14.11
C ASP A 114 12.12 -0.82 -13.88
N GLY A 115 12.98 -0.93 -12.87
CA GLY A 115 13.54 -2.20 -12.41
C GLY A 115 12.45 -3.17 -11.93
N TYR A 116 11.48 -2.70 -11.14
CA TYR A 116 10.35 -3.51 -10.71
C TYR A 116 9.42 -3.90 -11.87
N ALA A 117 9.30 -3.08 -12.91
CA ALA A 117 8.55 -3.44 -14.10
C ALA A 117 9.21 -4.60 -14.87
N VAL A 118 10.53 -4.54 -15.06
CA VAL A 118 11.31 -5.64 -15.66
C VAL A 118 11.24 -6.89 -14.80
N ALA A 119 11.51 -6.78 -13.50
CA ALA A 119 11.45 -7.90 -12.55
C ALA A 119 10.06 -8.55 -12.51
N SER A 120 8.99 -7.76 -12.57
CA SER A 120 7.61 -8.29 -12.65
C SER A 120 7.39 -9.10 -13.92
N GLY A 121 8.01 -8.71 -15.03
CA GLY A 121 8.01 -9.49 -16.28
C GLY A 121 8.77 -10.81 -16.16
N GLU A 122 9.92 -10.81 -15.49
CA GLU A 122 10.69 -12.04 -15.25
C GLU A 122 9.95 -12.99 -14.31
N VAL A 123 9.44 -12.48 -13.19
CA VAL A 123 8.69 -13.28 -12.20
C VAL A 123 7.41 -13.85 -12.80
N VAL A 124 6.69 -13.12 -13.66
CA VAL A 124 5.49 -13.72 -14.28
C VAL A 124 5.84 -14.91 -15.17
N MET A 125 7.01 -14.92 -15.83
CA MET A 125 7.46 -16.08 -16.61
C MET A 125 7.81 -17.27 -15.71
N GLN A 126 8.42 -17.04 -14.54
CA GLN A 126 8.67 -18.08 -13.54
C GLN A 126 7.37 -18.66 -12.97
N LEU A 127 6.36 -17.80 -12.73
CA LEU A 127 5.04 -18.25 -12.29
C LEU A 127 4.34 -19.10 -13.35
N VAL A 128 4.49 -18.77 -14.65
CA VAL A 128 4.01 -19.59 -15.76
C VAL A 128 4.69 -20.95 -15.78
N GLU A 129 6.02 -21.00 -15.65
CA GLU A 129 6.79 -22.25 -15.61
C GLU A 129 6.37 -23.15 -14.45
N LYS A 130 6.20 -22.58 -13.26
CA LYS A 130 5.78 -23.29 -12.03
C LYS A 130 4.27 -23.56 -11.97
N ASN A 131 3.49 -23.00 -12.91
CA ASN A 131 2.03 -22.95 -12.86
C ASN A 131 1.48 -22.46 -11.51
N LEU A 132 2.15 -21.46 -10.92
CA LEU A 132 1.72 -20.85 -9.66
C LEU A 132 0.78 -19.68 -9.96
N ARG A 133 -0.45 -19.74 -9.43
CA ARG A 133 -1.54 -18.82 -9.81
C ARG A 133 -2.03 -17.99 -8.62
N PRO A 134 -2.72 -16.86 -8.86
CA PRO A 134 -3.24 -15.99 -7.80
C PRO A 134 -4.02 -16.70 -6.70
N ARG A 135 -4.87 -17.69 -7.00
CA ARG A 135 -5.64 -18.42 -5.97
C ARG A 135 -4.82 -19.44 -5.19
N ASP A 136 -3.66 -19.84 -5.70
CA ASP A 136 -2.73 -20.70 -4.96
C ASP A 136 -2.01 -19.89 -3.86
N ILE A 137 -1.82 -18.58 -4.11
CA ILE A 137 -1.18 -17.56 -3.26
C ILE A 137 -2.20 -16.92 -2.28
N CYS A 138 -3.27 -16.32 -2.80
CA CYS A 138 -4.23 -15.52 -2.05
C CYS A 138 -5.31 -16.39 -1.39
N ARG A 139 -4.92 -17.09 -0.32
CA ARG A 139 -5.80 -17.84 0.58
C ARG A 139 -6.33 -16.94 1.68
N ARG A 140 -7.17 -17.50 2.57
CA ARG A 140 -7.80 -16.74 3.66
C ARG A 140 -6.77 -16.02 4.53
N GLU A 141 -5.70 -16.70 4.88
CA GLU A 141 -4.61 -16.21 5.71
C GLU A 141 -3.89 -15.01 5.07
N ALA A 142 -3.79 -14.97 3.73
CA ALA A 142 -3.21 -13.84 3.02
C ALA A 142 -4.10 -12.58 3.12
N PHE A 143 -5.44 -12.74 3.08
CA PHE A 143 -6.37 -11.65 3.33
C PHE A 143 -6.37 -11.18 4.78
N GLU A 144 -6.16 -12.10 5.74
CA GLU A 144 -5.98 -11.75 7.15
C GLU A 144 -4.71 -10.93 7.36
N ASN A 145 -3.57 -11.36 6.81
CA ASN A 145 -2.32 -10.59 6.81
C ASN A 145 -2.51 -9.20 6.20
N ALA A 146 -3.23 -9.10 5.08
CA ALA A 146 -3.51 -7.82 4.45
C ALA A 146 -4.39 -6.91 5.30
N ALA A 147 -5.41 -7.44 5.99
CA ALA A 147 -6.20 -6.68 6.93
C ALA A 147 -5.35 -6.18 8.13
N ILE A 148 -4.43 -7.01 8.61
CA ILE A 148 -3.45 -6.62 9.64
C ILE A 148 -2.59 -5.46 9.14
N VAL A 149 -2.04 -5.53 7.93
CA VAL A 149 -1.26 -4.44 7.32
C VAL A 149 -2.07 -3.15 7.17
N VAL A 150 -3.33 -3.25 6.76
CA VAL A 150 -4.21 -2.08 6.67
C VAL A 150 -4.40 -1.42 8.03
N ALA A 151 -4.72 -2.19 9.07
CA ALA A 151 -4.90 -1.65 10.42
C ALA A 151 -3.60 -1.06 10.99
N ALA A 152 -2.49 -1.78 10.83
CA ALA A 152 -1.18 -1.39 11.33
C ALA A 152 -0.66 -0.08 10.71
N THR A 153 -1.05 0.19 9.46
CA THR A 153 -0.69 1.42 8.75
C THR A 153 -1.69 2.56 8.89
N GLY A 154 -2.82 2.35 9.59
CA GLY A 154 -3.91 3.34 9.61
C GLY A 154 -4.53 3.54 8.22
N GLY A 155 -4.56 2.47 7.43
CA GLY A 155 -5.01 2.49 6.05
C GLY A 155 -6.49 2.82 5.89
N SER A 156 -6.85 3.16 4.66
CA SER A 156 -8.18 3.64 4.29
C SER A 156 -9.29 2.64 4.63
N THR A 157 -10.40 3.16 5.16
CA THR A 157 -11.64 2.40 5.39
C THR A 157 -12.22 1.76 4.13
N ASN A 158 -11.88 2.25 2.93
CA ASN A 158 -12.26 1.61 1.66
C ASN A 158 -11.72 0.18 1.54
N ALA A 159 -10.62 -0.17 2.22
CA ALA A 159 -10.10 -1.53 2.27
C ALA A 159 -11.11 -2.53 2.85
N ALA A 160 -12.01 -2.06 3.73
CA ALA A 160 -13.09 -2.86 4.29
C ALA A 160 -14.11 -3.32 3.23
N LEU A 161 -14.18 -2.63 2.09
CA LEU A 161 -14.96 -3.04 0.92
C LEU A 161 -14.11 -3.87 -0.07
N HIS A 162 -12.85 -3.47 -0.27
CA HIS A 162 -11.99 -4.08 -1.27
C HIS A 162 -11.50 -5.47 -0.89
N LEU A 163 -11.13 -5.71 0.37
CA LEU A 163 -10.64 -7.02 0.81
C LEU A 163 -11.71 -8.13 0.65
N PRO A 164 -12.98 -7.95 1.12
CA PRO A 164 -14.02 -8.94 0.88
C PRO A 164 -14.33 -9.15 -0.62
N ALA A 165 -14.32 -8.06 -1.41
CA ALA A 165 -14.55 -8.16 -2.85
C ALA A 165 -13.46 -8.99 -3.56
N MET A 166 -12.19 -8.82 -3.17
CA MET A 166 -11.08 -9.62 -3.68
C MET A 166 -11.14 -11.07 -3.20
N ALA A 167 -11.46 -11.31 -1.92
CA ALA A 167 -11.61 -12.65 -1.38
C ALA A 167 -12.75 -13.44 -2.07
N HIS A 168 -13.83 -12.75 -2.42
CA HIS A 168 -14.93 -13.33 -3.19
C HIS A 168 -14.47 -13.89 -4.54
N GLU A 169 -13.58 -13.21 -5.26
CA GLU A 169 -13.05 -13.69 -6.56
C GLU A 169 -12.23 -14.99 -6.42
N CYS A 170 -11.68 -15.25 -5.23
CA CYS A 170 -11.02 -16.50 -4.88
C CYS A 170 -11.98 -17.60 -4.38
N GLY A 171 -13.25 -17.27 -4.09
CA GLY A 171 -14.17 -18.16 -3.39
C GLY A 171 -13.84 -18.34 -1.90
N VAL A 172 -13.12 -17.38 -1.31
CA VAL A 172 -12.76 -17.38 0.12
C VAL A 172 -13.86 -16.68 0.93
N GLN A 173 -14.30 -17.32 2.02
CA GLN A 173 -15.18 -16.67 3.00
C GLN A 173 -14.37 -15.73 3.89
N PHE A 174 -14.43 -14.44 3.56
CA PHE A 174 -13.81 -13.35 4.29
C PHE A 174 -14.68 -12.11 4.08
N ASP A 175 -15.33 -11.64 5.14
CA ASP A 175 -16.31 -10.57 5.06
C ASP A 175 -15.89 -9.33 5.88
N LEU A 176 -16.78 -8.35 5.93
CA LEU A 176 -16.55 -7.12 6.67
C LEU A 176 -16.35 -7.35 8.18
N GLU A 177 -16.99 -8.37 8.75
CA GLU A 177 -16.88 -8.66 10.18
C GLU A 177 -15.54 -9.30 10.52
N ASP A 178 -14.99 -10.10 9.61
CA ASP A 178 -13.61 -10.58 9.73
C ASP A 178 -12.62 -9.42 9.70
N VAL A 179 -12.77 -8.47 8.76
CA VAL A 179 -11.94 -7.26 8.70
C VAL A 179 -12.03 -6.47 10.01
N ALA A 180 -13.24 -6.22 10.52
CA ALA A 180 -13.44 -5.44 11.73
C ALA A 180 -12.80 -6.10 12.97
N LYS A 181 -12.93 -7.43 13.12
CA LYS A 181 -12.31 -8.18 14.23
C LYS A 181 -10.79 -8.13 14.18
N ILE A 182 -10.21 -8.18 12.99
CA ILE A 182 -8.77 -8.05 12.81
C ILE A 182 -8.31 -6.65 13.19
N PHE A 183 -8.97 -5.62 12.66
CA PHE A 183 -8.63 -4.23 12.96
C PHE A 183 -8.69 -3.93 14.46
N GLN A 184 -9.65 -4.51 15.18
CA GLN A 184 -9.79 -4.34 16.63
C GLN A 184 -8.59 -4.89 17.43
N LYS A 185 -7.91 -5.92 16.90
CA LYS A 185 -6.81 -6.62 17.59
C LYS A 185 -5.43 -6.15 17.15
N THR A 186 -5.34 -5.51 15.98
CA THR A 186 -4.07 -5.09 15.40
C THR A 186 -3.65 -3.72 15.95
N PRO A 187 -2.40 -3.56 16.45
CA PRO A 187 -1.87 -2.27 16.87
C PRO A 187 -1.62 -1.36 15.65
N TYR A 188 -1.88 -0.07 15.81
CA TYR A 188 -1.48 0.96 14.83
C TYR A 188 -0.02 1.37 15.07
N ILE A 189 0.87 1.07 14.12
CA ILE A 189 2.33 1.21 14.30
C ILE A 189 3.04 2.00 13.19
N ALA A 190 2.36 2.46 12.14
CA ALA A 190 2.98 3.33 11.13
C ALA A 190 2.53 4.79 11.30
N ASN A 191 3.46 5.71 11.50
CA ASN A 191 3.19 7.14 11.65
C ASN A 191 2.94 7.82 10.28
N LEU A 192 1.80 7.54 9.64
CA LEU A 192 1.49 8.03 8.29
C LEU A 192 0.29 8.98 8.24
N LYS A 193 0.39 10.02 7.42
CA LYS A 193 -0.75 10.87 7.06
C LYS A 193 -1.88 10.00 6.49
N PRO A 194 -3.15 10.22 6.89
CA PRO A 194 -3.64 11.38 7.63
C PRO A 194 -3.53 11.31 9.17
N GLY A 195 -3.24 10.13 9.75
CA GLY A 195 -3.21 9.95 11.21
C GLY A 195 -1.88 10.31 11.88
N GLY A 196 -0.85 10.60 11.07
CA GLY A 196 0.52 10.81 11.48
C GLY A 196 1.25 11.86 10.64
N ASP A 197 2.57 11.92 10.79
CA ASP A 197 3.41 13.00 10.27
C ASP A 197 4.01 12.71 8.88
N TYR A 198 4.25 11.44 8.56
CA TYR A 198 5.01 11.04 7.37
C TYR A 198 4.12 10.65 6.18
N VAL A 199 4.70 10.60 4.98
CA VAL A 199 4.01 10.21 3.73
C VAL A 199 4.52 8.88 3.18
N ALA A 200 3.90 8.37 2.11
CA ALA A 200 4.24 7.07 1.54
C ALA A 200 5.71 6.94 1.10
N LYS A 201 6.34 8.03 0.66
CA LYS A 201 7.78 8.08 0.39
C LYS A 201 8.60 7.65 1.61
N ASP A 202 8.32 8.26 2.76
CA ASP A 202 9.07 8.00 3.98
C ASP A 202 8.83 6.57 4.48
N PHE A 203 7.61 6.05 4.32
CA PHE A 203 7.29 4.64 4.59
C PHE A 203 8.16 3.70 3.75
N GLY A 204 8.29 3.99 2.45
CA GLY A 204 9.14 3.20 1.57
C GLY A 204 10.62 3.26 1.96
N GLU A 205 11.12 4.44 2.29
CA GLU A 205 12.50 4.64 2.77
C GLU A 205 12.76 3.96 4.13
N ALA A 206 11.73 3.79 4.96
CA ALA A 206 11.77 3.03 6.20
C ALA A 206 11.71 1.50 6.02
N GLY A 207 11.74 1.00 4.77
CA GLY A 207 11.67 -0.43 4.45
C GLY A 207 10.26 -0.95 4.13
N GLY A 208 9.26 -0.07 4.11
CA GLY A 208 7.93 -0.33 3.56
C GLY A 208 7.19 -1.52 4.17
N VAL A 209 6.40 -2.20 3.34
CA VAL A 209 5.63 -3.38 3.75
C VAL A 209 6.53 -4.50 4.29
N PRO A 210 7.71 -4.81 3.71
CA PRO A 210 8.63 -5.79 4.30
C PRO A 210 9.00 -5.52 5.75
N MET A 211 9.41 -4.29 6.08
CA MET A 211 9.79 -3.92 7.44
C MET A 211 8.59 -4.02 8.40
N LEU A 212 7.43 -3.51 7.96
CA LEU A 212 6.19 -3.60 8.74
C LEU A 212 5.79 -5.06 9.01
N MET A 213 5.83 -5.90 7.98
CA MET A 213 5.51 -7.32 8.07
C MET A 213 6.48 -8.05 8.99
N LYS A 214 7.78 -7.71 8.98
CA LYS A 214 8.78 -8.23 9.91
C LYS A 214 8.40 -7.96 11.36
N THR A 215 8.13 -6.69 11.71
CA THR A 215 7.73 -6.29 13.07
C THR A 215 6.45 -7.00 13.54
N LEU A 216 5.45 -7.10 12.66
CA LEU A 216 4.19 -7.77 12.98
C LEU A 216 4.33 -9.31 13.02
N HIS A 217 5.28 -9.88 12.28
CA HIS A 217 5.58 -11.31 12.32
C HIS A 217 6.30 -11.71 13.62
N GLU A 218 7.25 -10.90 14.08
CA GLU A 218 7.97 -11.14 15.36
C GLU A 218 7.05 -11.04 16.58
N SER A 219 5.95 -10.28 16.48
CA SER A 219 4.88 -10.23 17.50
C SER A 219 3.83 -11.34 17.36
N GLY A 220 3.97 -12.24 16.38
CA GLY A 220 3.07 -13.37 16.15
C GLY A 220 1.72 -13.01 15.51
N LEU A 221 1.59 -11.80 14.93
CA LEU A 221 0.35 -11.37 14.27
C LEU A 221 0.29 -11.82 12.81
N ILE A 222 1.43 -11.87 12.11
CA ILE A 222 1.49 -12.27 10.70
C ILE A 222 1.67 -13.77 10.55
N ASN A 223 0.84 -14.37 9.70
CA ASN A 223 1.04 -15.73 9.22
C ASN A 223 2.15 -15.74 8.15
N GLY A 224 3.35 -16.19 8.55
CA GLY A 224 4.52 -16.24 7.68
C GLY A 224 4.46 -17.32 6.58
N ASP A 225 3.59 -18.33 6.69
CA ASP A 225 3.50 -19.44 5.73
C ASP A 225 2.79 -19.04 4.42
N CYS A 226 2.25 -17.81 4.36
CA CYS A 226 1.62 -17.29 3.15
C CYS A 226 2.64 -17.14 2.03
N LEU A 227 2.37 -17.79 0.90
CA LEU A 227 3.19 -17.72 -0.31
C LEU A 227 3.06 -16.35 -0.98
N THR A 228 4.06 -15.96 -1.77
CA THR A 228 4.05 -14.74 -2.58
C THR A 228 4.35 -15.07 -4.06
N VAL A 229 4.23 -14.07 -4.94
CA VAL A 229 4.62 -14.18 -6.36
C VAL A 229 6.09 -14.51 -6.58
N THR A 230 6.98 -14.33 -5.59
CA THR A 230 8.38 -14.80 -5.71
C THR A 230 8.49 -16.33 -5.63
N GLY A 231 7.44 -16.99 -5.15
CA GLY A 231 7.44 -18.41 -4.81
C GLY A 231 8.04 -18.72 -3.44
N GLN A 232 8.44 -17.70 -2.67
CA GLN A 232 8.82 -17.82 -1.26
C GLN A 232 7.62 -17.51 -0.36
N THR A 233 7.65 -18.03 0.86
CA THR A 233 6.75 -17.61 1.92
C THR A 233 7.18 -16.26 2.50
N TRP A 234 6.27 -15.58 3.19
CA TRP A 234 6.63 -14.38 3.94
C TRP A 234 7.69 -14.67 5.01
N ALA A 235 7.63 -15.81 5.72
CA ALA A 235 8.64 -16.18 6.71
C ALA A 235 10.03 -16.25 6.08
N GLU A 236 10.17 -16.96 4.96
CA GLU A 236 11.44 -17.09 4.22
C GLU A 236 11.97 -15.73 3.76
N TYR A 237 11.09 -14.86 3.23
CA TYR A 237 11.51 -13.53 2.77
C TYR A 237 11.91 -12.60 3.94
N LEU A 238 11.25 -12.72 5.09
CA LEU A 238 11.46 -11.86 6.25
C LEU A 238 12.69 -12.26 7.09
N GLU A 239 13.30 -13.42 6.87
CA GLU A 239 14.53 -13.83 7.55
C GLU A 239 15.68 -12.84 7.31
N ASP A 240 15.79 -12.34 6.07
CA ASP A 240 16.88 -11.44 5.64
C ASP A 240 16.59 -9.95 5.88
N ILE A 241 15.41 -9.59 6.42
CA ILE A 241 15.04 -8.20 6.69
C ILE A 241 15.54 -7.80 8.08
N GLU A 242 16.50 -6.86 8.11
CA GLU A 242 17.02 -6.27 9.34
C GLU A 242 16.32 -4.96 9.68
N TRP A 243 16.00 -4.78 10.96
CA TRP A 243 15.45 -3.52 11.47
C TRP A 243 16.46 -2.37 11.33
N ASP A 244 16.05 -1.27 10.70
CA ASP A 244 16.83 -0.03 10.71
C ASP A 244 16.53 0.75 12.00
N PRO A 245 17.48 0.88 12.95
CA PRO A 245 17.25 1.65 14.18
C PRO A 245 17.10 3.16 13.94
N ASN A 246 17.39 3.67 12.74
CA ASN A 246 17.34 5.09 12.41
C ASN A 246 16.02 5.52 11.75
N GLN A 247 15.22 4.58 11.25
CA GLN A 247 13.92 4.91 10.67
C GLN A 247 12.95 5.40 11.76
N LYS A 248 12.01 6.26 11.37
CA LYS A 248 11.10 6.96 12.32
C LYS A 248 9.62 6.76 12.02
N VAL A 249 9.31 5.91 11.05
CA VAL A 249 7.98 5.76 10.47
C VAL A 249 7.24 4.58 11.09
N ILE A 250 7.92 3.44 11.25
CA ILE A 250 7.37 2.22 11.82
C ILE A 250 7.80 2.13 13.28
N TYR A 251 6.85 1.90 14.19
CA TYR A 251 7.13 1.66 15.61
C TYR A 251 7.39 0.15 15.86
N PRO A 252 8.34 -0.19 16.75
CA PRO A 252 8.65 -1.58 17.09
C PRO A 252 7.55 -2.24 17.93
#